data_AF-A0A167T0G9-F1
#
_entry.id   AF-A0A167T0G9-F1
#
_cell.length_a   1.000
_cell.length_b   1.000
_cell.length_c   1.000
_cell.angle_alpha   90.00
_cell.angle_beta   90.00
_cell.angle_gamma   90.00
#
_symmetry.space_group_name_H-M   'P 1'
#
loop_
_entity.id
_entity.type
_entity.pdbx_description
1 polymer ?
#
loop_
_entity_poly.entity_id
_entity_poly.type
_entity_poly.pdbx_seq_one_letter_code
_entity_poly.pdbx_strand_id
1 'polypeptide(L)'
;MTSPKTDDNSVVILGCGIIGLTTAYYLLTSSTPPASVHILDTSPTLFECASGRSGGFIAKDWYGAALTELGVLSFRLHKELAEENDGGREWGYSGSLGISLSRIKEGADSETPTSDQLFDGQSRRFMTGEFSTAWTDGEWPSWLKRGDAKLLSTGETTAQV
;
A
#
# COMPACT_ATOMS: atom_id res chain seq x y z
N MET A 1 37.22 -30.84 11.06
CA MET A 1 36.21 -29.80 10.82
C MET A 1 35.84 -29.86 9.35
N THR A 2 34.69 -30.45 9.01
CA THR A 2 34.18 -30.48 7.63
C THR A 2 33.64 -29.10 7.28
N SER A 3 34.15 -28.51 6.20
CA SER A 3 33.62 -27.27 5.64
C SER A 3 32.11 -27.43 5.41
N PRO A 4 31.26 -26.46 5.81
CA PRO A 4 29.84 -26.55 5.50
C PRO A 4 29.68 -26.66 3.99
N LYS A 5 28.88 -27.63 3.54
CA LYS A 5 28.40 -27.69 2.16
C LYS A 5 27.55 -26.43 1.94
N THR A 6 28.05 -25.48 1.18
CA THR A 6 27.21 -24.44 0.58
C THR A 6 26.34 -25.13 -0.44
N ASP A 7 25.03 -25.19 -0.19
CA ASP A 7 24.08 -25.46 -1.26
C ASP A 7 24.29 -24.38 -2.33
N ASP A 8 24.53 -24.77 -3.58
CA ASP A 8 25.05 -23.90 -4.64
C ASP A 8 24.14 -22.69 -5.00
N ASN A 9 22.98 -22.53 -4.34
CA ASN A 9 22.09 -21.39 -4.50
C ASN A 9 21.32 -21.04 -3.22
N SER A 10 22.03 -20.52 -2.21
CA SER A 10 21.43 -20.00 -0.97
C SER A 10 21.25 -18.48 -1.03
N VAL A 11 20.08 -17.99 -0.63
CA VAL A 11 19.76 -16.55 -0.55
C VAL A 11 19.61 -16.14 0.91
N VAL A 12 20.29 -15.06 1.30
CA VAL A 12 20.16 -14.44 2.62
C VAL A 12 19.48 -13.08 2.48
N ILE A 13 18.37 -12.88 3.19
CA ILE A 13 17.60 -11.63 3.23
C ILE A 13 17.82 -10.98 4.60
N LEU A 14 18.23 -9.72 4.59
CA LEU A 14 18.44 -8.92 5.81
C LEU A 14 17.21 -8.02 6.03
N GLY A 15 16.46 -8.32 7.09
CA GLY A 15 15.23 -7.65 7.49
C GLY A 15 13.99 -8.53 7.30
N CYS A 16 13.22 -8.70 8.37
CA CYS A 16 11.96 -9.41 8.45
C CYS A 16 10.75 -8.42 8.45
N GLY A 17 10.94 -7.26 7.82
CA GLY A 17 9.83 -6.35 7.47
C GLY A 17 9.05 -6.86 6.26
N ILE A 18 7.98 -6.15 5.88
CA ILE A 18 7.09 -6.58 4.78
C ILE A 18 7.83 -6.79 3.46
N ILE A 19 8.86 -5.99 3.16
CA ILE A 19 9.67 -6.12 1.94
C ILE A 19 10.50 -7.41 1.97
N GLY A 20 11.13 -7.73 3.10
CA GLY A 20 11.93 -8.95 3.23
C GLY A 20 11.07 -10.22 3.15
N LEU A 21 9.93 -10.22 3.85
CA LEU A 21 8.99 -11.34 3.84
C LEU A 21 8.36 -11.56 2.46
N THR A 22 7.93 -10.51 1.77
CA THR A 22 7.36 -10.62 0.42
C THR A 22 8.41 -11.04 -0.60
N THR A 23 9.65 -10.56 -0.47
CA THR A 23 10.77 -11.02 -1.32
C THR A 23 11.01 -12.51 -1.12
N ALA A 24 11.06 -12.99 0.13
CA ALA A 24 11.21 -14.41 0.42
C ALA A 24 10.06 -15.24 -0.17
N TYR A 25 8.82 -14.78 0.01
CA TYR A 25 7.63 -15.43 -0.55
C TYR A 25 7.75 -15.62 -2.07
N TYR A 26 7.98 -14.55 -2.82
CA TYR A 26 8.04 -14.62 -4.28
C TYR A 26 9.28 -15.36 -4.82
N LEU A 27 10.39 -15.39 -4.08
CA LEU A 27 11.54 -16.24 -4.42
C LEU A 27 11.18 -17.72 -4.30
N LEU A 28 10.53 -18.09 -3.19
CA LEU A 28 10.14 -19.47 -2.91
C LEU A 28 9.05 -19.99 -3.85
N THR A 29 8.16 -19.11 -4.35
CA THR A 29 7.09 -19.46 -5.29
C THR A 29 7.49 -19.26 -6.76
N SER A 30 8.74 -18.87 -7.04
CA SER A 30 9.22 -18.69 -8.41
C SER A 30 9.36 -20.02 -9.15
N SER A 31 9.47 -19.98 -10.48
CA SER A 31 9.69 -21.18 -11.30
C SER A 31 11.05 -21.86 -11.04
N THR A 32 12.01 -21.11 -10.48
CA THR A 32 13.37 -21.57 -10.16
C THR A 32 13.73 -21.13 -8.73
N PRO A 33 13.12 -21.73 -7.70
CA PRO A 33 13.36 -21.31 -6.32
C PRO A 33 14.81 -21.62 -5.92
N PRO A 34 15.41 -20.81 -5.02
CA PRO A 34 16.71 -21.11 -4.46
C PRO A 34 16.68 -22.38 -3.61
N ALA A 35 17.85 -22.99 -3.39
CA ALA A 35 17.96 -24.19 -2.55
C ALA A 35 17.60 -23.90 -1.09
N SER A 36 17.88 -22.68 -0.62
CA SER A 36 17.52 -22.21 0.71
C SER A 36 17.33 -20.69 0.73
N VAL A 37 16.39 -20.23 1.57
CA VAL A 37 16.19 -18.81 1.90
C VAL A 37 16.35 -18.65 3.41
N HIS A 38 17.27 -17.80 3.83
CA HIS A 38 17.49 -17.44 5.22
C HIS A 38 17.10 -15.97 5.41
N ILE A 39 16.19 -15.69 6.34
CA ILE A 39 15.81 -14.32 6.71
C ILE A 39 16.42 -14.02 8.06
N LEU A 40 17.16 -12.92 8.15
CA LEU A 40 17.83 -12.47 9.36
C LEU A 40 17.29 -11.10 9.74
N ASP A 41 16.84 -10.93 10.98
CA ASP A 41 16.46 -9.64 11.55
C ASP A 41 17.29 -9.38 12.81
N THR A 42 17.54 -8.11 13.10
CA THR A 42 18.22 -7.70 14.34
C THR A 42 17.29 -7.74 15.54
N SER A 43 15.97 -7.59 15.32
CA SER A 43 14.97 -7.72 16.37
C SER A 43 14.69 -9.20 16.69
N PRO A 44 14.57 -9.56 17.98
CA PRO A 44 14.09 -10.87 18.39
C PRO A 44 12.57 -11.04 18.23
N THR A 45 11.84 -9.97 17.88
CA THR A 45 10.38 -9.97 17.75
C THR A 45 9.96 -9.63 16.32
N LEU A 46 8.95 -10.35 15.81
CA LEU A 46 8.43 -10.10 14.48
C LEU A 46 7.79 -8.70 14.40
N PHE A 47 7.99 -8.04 13.26
CA PHE A 47 7.41 -6.74 12.94
C PHE A 47 7.80 -5.58 13.87
N GLU A 48 8.89 -5.68 14.64
CA GLU A 48 9.46 -4.56 15.40
C GLU A 48 10.17 -3.52 14.51
N CYS A 49 9.59 -3.20 13.36
CA CYS A 49 10.15 -2.32 12.34
C CYS A 49 9.10 -1.29 11.88
N ALA A 50 9.32 -0.63 10.75
CA ALA A 50 8.35 0.29 10.16
C ALA A 50 7.05 -0.39 9.75
N SER A 51 7.13 -1.64 9.27
CA SER A 51 5.95 -2.39 8.79
C SER A 51 4.94 -2.66 9.92
N GLY A 52 5.38 -3.10 11.10
CA GLY A 52 4.48 -3.34 12.23
C GLY A 52 3.97 -2.07 12.92
N ARG A 53 4.53 -0.91 12.57
CA ARG A 53 4.06 0.40 13.04
C ARG A 53 3.24 1.16 11.99
N SER A 54 3.01 0.55 10.83
CA SER A 54 2.23 1.15 9.75
C SER A 54 0.73 1.11 10.06
N GLY A 55 -0.02 2.06 9.51
CA GLY A 55 -1.47 2.17 9.72
C GLY A 55 -2.34 1.36 8.75
N GLY A 56 -1.75 0.46 7.96
CA GLY A 56 -2.49 -0.48 7.09
C GLY A 56 -3.13 0.10 5.83
N PHE A 57 -3.12 1.42 5.60
CA PHE A 57 -3.75 2.03 4.43
C PHE A 57 -2.93 1.85 3.13
N ILE A 58 -3.63 1.47 2.06
CA ILE A 58 -3.05 1.18 0.75
C ILE A 58 -3.81 1.99 -0.32
N ALA A 59 -3.07 2.67 -1.19
CA ALA A 59 -3.62 3.38 -2.34
C ALA A 59 -3.06 2.81 -3.64
N LYS A 60 -3.83 2.88 -4.72
CA LYS A 60 -3.38 2.47 -6.05
C LYS A 60 -2.49 3.52 -6.71
N ASP A 61 -2.77 4.79 -6.45
CA ASP A 61 -2.28 5.92 -7.27
C ASP A 61 -1.84 7.16 -6.47
N TRP A 62 -1.74 7.10 -5.12
CA TRP A 62 -1.30 8.25 -4.30
C TRP A 62 0.23 8.38 -4.23
N TYR A 63 0.88 8.30 -5.39
CA TYR A 63 2.34 8.32 -5.59
C TYR A 63 2.71 9.10 -6.85
N GLY A 64 3.97 9.53 -6.96
CA GLY A 64 4.42 10.31 -8.10
C GLY A 64 4.48 9.45 -9.37
N ALA A 65 4.46 10.09 -10.54
CA ALA A 65 4.39 9.40 -11.84
C ALA A 65 5.47 8.31 -12.04
N ALA A 66 6.66 8.50 -11.46
CA ALA A 66 7.75 7.53 -11.52
C ALA A 66 7.43 6.18 -10.83
N LEU A 67 6.44 6.15 -9.94
CA LEU A 67 6.07 4.97 -9.14
C LEU A 67 4.69 4.41 -9.53
N THR A 68 4.03 4.93 -10.56
CA THR A 68 2.67 4.53 -10.94
C THR A 68 2.56 3.03 -11.21
N GLU A 69 3.44 2.47 -12.05
CA GLU A 69 3.41 1.03 -12.37
C GLU A 69 3.61 0.15 -11.13
N LEU A 70 4.49 0.59 -10.21
CA LEU A 70 4.73 -0.12 -8.96
C LEU A 70 3.52 -0.02 -8.02
N GLY A 71 2.86 1.14 -7.95
CA GLY A 71 1.65 1.34 -7.16
C GLY A 71 0.49 0.47 -7.66
N VAL A 72 0.28 0.42 -8.98
CA VAL A 72 -0.74 -0.42 -9.62
C VAL A 72 -0.45 -1.90 -9.37
N LEU A 73 0.80 -2.34 -9.56
CA LEU A 73 1.23 -3.70 -9.29
C LEU A 73 1.02 -4.06 -7.81
N SER A 74 1.49 -3.21 -6.90
CA SER A 74 1.40 -3.45 -5.46
C SER A 74 -0.05 -3.54 -4.98
N PHE A 75 -0.92 -2.63 -5.43
CA PHE A 75 -2.34 -2.65 -5.05
C PHE A 75 -3.05 -3.92 -5.52
N ARG A 76 -2.79 -4.34 -6.78
CA ARG A 76 -3.34 -5.57 -7.34
C ARG A 76 -2.89 -6.80 -6.53
N LEU A 77 -1.60 -6.90 -6.19
CA LEU A 77 -1.08 -8.04 -5.44
C LEU A 77 -1.66 -8.14 -4.01
N HIS A 78 -1.92 -7.02 -3.33
CA HIS A 78 -2.59 -7.06 -2.02
C HIS A 78 -4.00 -7.65 -2.12
N LYS A 79 -4.74 -7.32 -3.19
CA LYS A 79 -6.07 -7.88 -3.45
C LYS A 79 -6.00 -9.38 -3.76
N GLU A 80 -5.14 -9.76 -4.70
CA GLU A 80 -4.97 -11.17 -5.13
C GLU A 80 -4.56 -12.06 -3.95
N LEU A 81 -3.55 -11.67 -3.17
CA LEU A 81 -3.10 -12.44 -2.00
C LEU A 81 -4.20 -12.58 -0.94
N ALA A 82 -5.01 -11.54 -0.74
CA ALA A 82 -6.13 -11.61 0.19
C ALA A 82 -7.25 -12.53 -0.34
N GLU A 83 -7.54 -12.52 -1.63
CA GLU A 83 -8.52 -13.43 -2.23
C GLU A 83 -8.05 -14.89 -2.18
N GLU A 84 -6.77 -15.15 -2.46
CA GLU A 84 -6.18 -16.49 -2.46
C GLU A 84 -6.10 -17.14 -1.07
N ASN A 85 -5.94 -16.32 -0.02
CA ASN A 85 -5.63 -16.81 1.33
C ASN A 85 -6.69 -16.39 2.36
N ASP A 86 -7.87 -15.96 1.92
CA ASP A 86 -8.96 -15.51 2.81
C ASP A 86 -8.55 -14.35 3.74
N GLY A 87 -7.75 -13.42 3.19
CA GLY A 87 -7.14 -12.31 3.91
C GLY A 87 -8.13 -11.34 4.53
N GLY A 88 -9.38 -11.29 4.03
CA GLY A 88 -10.46 -10.55 4.68
C GLY A 88 -10.77 -11.09 6.08
N ARG A 89 -10.71 -12.41 6.27
CA ARG A 89 -10.83 -13.05 7.59
C ARG A 89 -9.51 -13.06 8.34
N GLU A 90 -8.43 -13.48 7.69
CA GLU A 90 -7.16 -13.78 8.36
C GLU A 90 -6.40 -12.52 8.81
N TRP A 91 -6.47 -11.43 8.05
CA TRP A 91 -5.75 -10.19 8.38
C TRP A 91 -6.54 -8.91 8.07
N GLY A 92 -7.86 -8.99 7.94
CA GLY A 92 -8.72 -7.83 7.85
C GLY A 92 -8.65 -7.04 6.53
N TYR A 93 -8.14 -7.63 5.45
CA TYR A 93 -8.08 -6.93 4.16
C TYR A 93 -9.47 -6.48 3.70
N SER A 94 -9.60 -5.18 3.41
CA SER A 94 -10.87 -4.60 2.97
C SER A 94 -10.67 -3.39 2.07
N GLY A 95 -11.49 -3.28 1.01
CA GLY A 95 -11.59 -2.07 0.22
C GLY A 95 -12.00 -0.87 1.09
N SER A 96 -11.41 0.29 0.83
CA SER A 96 -11.60 1.48 1.64
C SER A 96 -12.15 2.64 0.82
N LEU A 97 -12.85 3.54 1.52
CA LEU A 97 -13.42 4.74 0.93
C LEU A 97 -12.73 6.00 1.45
N GLY A 98 -12.15 6.79 0.56
CA GLY A 98 -11.48 8.03 0.89
C GLY A 98 -12.37 9.23 0.61
N ILE A 99 -12.64 10.06 1.62
CA ILE A 99 -13.44 11.28 1.47
C ILE A 99 -12.63 12.50 1.92
N SER A 100 -12.59 13.52 1.08
CA SER A 100 -12.02 14.83 1.35
C SER A 100 -13.11 15.75 1.88
N LEU A 101 -13.07 16.07 3.18
CA LEU A 101 -13.92 17.12 3.77
C LEU A 101 -13.21 18.47 3.65
N SER A 102 -13.88 19.45 3.06
CA SER A 102 -13.44 20.85 3.01
C SER A 102 -14.50 21.71 3.68
N ARG A 103 -14.23 22.13 4.93
CA ARG A 103 -15.07 23.12 5.60
C ARG A 103 -14.81 24.46 4.92
N ILE A 104 -15.78 24.96 4.18
CA ILE A 104 -15.72 26.24 3.47
C ILE A 104 -15.29 27.35 4.44
N LYS A 105 -14.14 27.98 4.17
CA LYS A 105 -13.99 29.43 4.27
C LYS A 105 -13.64 29.89 2.87
N GLU A 106 -14.55 30.64 2.24
CA GLU A 106 -14.25 31.36 1.01
C GLU A 106 -13.01 32.24 1.25
N GLY A 107 -11.97 32.10 0.41
CA GLY A 107 -10.87 33.06 0.33
C GLY A 107 -9.44 32.54 0.54
N ALA A 108 -9.02 31.47 -0.12
CA ALA A 108 -7.59 31.23 -0.33
C ALA A 108 -7.36 30.58 -1.69
N ASP A 109 -6.54 31.25 -2.50
CA ASP A 109 -6.32 31.01 -3.92
C ASP A 109 -5.77 29.61 -4.25
N SER A 110 -6.17 29.12 -5.41
CA SER A 110 -5.74 27.87 -6.01
C SER A 110 -4.34 28.00 -6.60
N GLU A 111 -3.32 27.55 -5.87
CA GLU A 111 -2.00 27.28 -6.48
C GLU A 111 -2.01 25.85 -7.04
N THR A 112 -1.87 25.74 -8.37
CA THR A 112 -1.63 24.46 -9.05
C THR A 112 -0.20 23.96 -8.73
N PRO A 113 -0.01 22.76 -8.18
CA PRO A 113 1.31 22.30 -7.78
C PRO A 113 2.11 21.77 -8.98
N THR A 114 3.30 22.34 -9.20
CA THR A 114 4.28 21.93 -10.22
C THR A 114 4.98 20.62 -9.83
N SER A 115 5.47 19.86 -10.81
CA SER A 115 5.82 18.42 -10.78
C SER A 115 7.00 17.94 -9.91
N ASP A 116 7.58 18.74 -9.01
CA ASP A 116 8.82 18.40 -8.29
C ASP A 116 8.63 18.06 -6.78
N GLN A 117 7.48 17.51 -6.40
CA GLN A 117 7.02 17.50 -4.99
C GLN A 117 7.26 16.23 -4.18
N LEU A 118 8.02 15.25 -4.70
CA LEU A 118 8.31 14.00 -3.96
C LEU A 118 9.21 14.19 -2.73
N PHE A 119 9.94 15.31 -2.62
CA PHE A 119 10.92 15.56 -1.54
C PHE A 119 10.48 16.59 -0.48
N ASP A 120 9.40 17.38 -0.70
CA ASP A 120 9.07 18.55 0.13
C ASP A 120 8.03 18.30 1.23
N GLY A 121 7.67 17.04 1.52
CA GLY A 121 6.85 16.71 2.70
C GLY A 121 5.41 17.24 2.69
N GLN A 122 4.88 17.63 1.53
CA GLN A 122 3.47 18.03 1.37
C GLN A 122 2.52 16.82 1.33
N SER A 123 1.25 17.06 1.66
CA SER A 123 0.24 16.00 1.83
C SER A 123 -0.04 15.22 0.54
N ARG A 124 -0.05 13.88 0.61
CA ARG A 124 -0.43 12.99 -0.50
C ARG A 124 -1.85 13.20 -1.03
N ARG A 125 -2.69 13.96 -0.30
CA ARG A 125 -4.06 14.33 -0.71
C ARG A 125 -4.11 15.04 -2.07
N PHE A 126 -3.06 15.74 -2.46
CA PHE A 126 -3.02 16.46 -3.75
C PHE A 126 -2.66 15.56 -4.94
N MET A 127 -2.28 14.31 -4.68
CA MET A 127 -1.84 13.36 -5.70
C MET A 127 -2.98 12.48 -6.21
N THR A 128 -4.18 12.60 -5.60
CA THR A 128 -5.38 11.96 -6.11
C THR A 128 -5.71 12.52 -7.50
N GLY A 129 -5.89 11.67 -8.50
CA GLY A 129 -6.37 12.10 -9.82
C GLY A 129 -7.72 12.83 -9.74
N GLU A 130 -8.14 13.47 -10.84
CA GLU A 130 -9.50 14.02 -10.94
C GLU A 130 -10.52 12.87 -10.96
N PHE A 131 -10.98 12.46 -9.79
CA PHE A 131 -12.10 11.53 -9.68
C PHE A 131 -13.40 12.26 -10.02
N SER A 132 -14.07 11.76 -11.05
CA SER A 132 -15.36 12.27 -11.51
C SER A 132 -16.41 12.10 -10.41
N THR A 133 -17.26 13.12 -10.29
CA THR A 133 -18.31 13.31 -9.27
C THR A 133 -19.47 12.31 -9.31
N ALA A 134 -19.33 11.15 -9.97
CA ALA A 134 -20.45 10.23 -10.17
C ALA A 134 -20.38 9.05 -9.20
N TRP A 135 -20.83 9.26 -7.97
CA TRP A 135 -21.35 8.19 -7.14
C TRP A 135 -22.69 7.70 -7.70
N THR A 136 -22.90 6.38 -7.75
CA THR A 136 -24.24 5.79 -7.78
C THR A 136 -24.84 5.85 -6.36
N ASP A 137 -26.14 6.09 -6.24
CA ASP A 137 -26.86 6.57 -5.04
C ASP A 137 -26.83 5.70 -3.75
N GLY A 138 -26.00 4.65 -3.65
CA GLY A 138 -26.07 3.64 -2.59
C GLY A 138 -25.16 3.81 -1.36
N GLU A 139 -24.07 4.59 -1.44
CA GLU A 139 -22.95 4.48 -0.46
C GLU A 139 -22.58 5.79 0.24
N TRP A 140 -23.41 6.84 0.13
CA TRP A 140 -23.14 8.08 0.86
C TRP A 140 -23.51 7.94 2.34
N PRO A 141 -22.58 8.18 3.29
CA PRO A 141 -22.93 8.09 4.70
C PRO A 141 -24.04 9.09 5.04
N SER A 142 -25.15 8.60 5.59
CA SER A 142 -26.35 9.41 5.86
C SER A 142 -26.09 10.57 6.81
N TRP A 143 -25.02 10.48 7.61
CA TRP A 143 -24.57 11.50 8.55
C TRP A 143 -23.73 12.62 7.90
N LEU A 144 -23.26 12.46 6.66
CA LEU A 144 -22.43 13.44 5.98
C LEU A 144 -23.29 14.31 5.04
N LYS A 145 -23.11 15.64 5.03
CA LYS A 145 -23.84 16.51 4.11
C LYS A 145 -23.16 16.52 2.73
N ARG A 146 -23.94 16.31 1.67
CA ARG A 146 -23.49 16.44 0.29
C ARG A 146 -23.17 17.92 0.03
N GLY A 147 -21.95 18.23 -0.41
CA GLY A 147 -21.46 19.59 -0.64
C GLY A 147 -20.24 19.98 0.19
N ASP A 148 -20.13 19.49 1.43
CA ASP A 148 -18.95 19.75 2.28
C ASP A 148 -17.77 18.80 1.95
N ALA A 149 -18.07 17.72 1.23
CA ALA A 149 -17.15 16.62 1.01
C ALA A 149 -17.07 16.18 -0.46
N LYS A 150 -15.85 15.86 -0.91
CA LYS A 150 -15.50 15.33 -2.23
C LYS A 150 -14.96 13.90 -2.09
N LEU A 151 -15.36 13.01 -2.99
CA LEU A 151 -14.80 11.67 -3.08
C LEU A 151 -13.33 11.73 -3.53
N LEU A 152 -12.45 10.98 -2.87
CA LEU A 152 -11.05 10.81 -3.27
C LEU A 152 -10.73 9.41 -3.79
N SER A 153 -11.43 8.38 -3.32
CA SER A 153 -11.14 7.00 -3.70
C SER A 153 -12.29 6.06 -3.34
N THR A 154 -12.31 4.89 -3.96
CA THR A 154 -13.26 3.78 -3.77
C THR A 154 -12.53 2.50 -3.38
N GLY A 155 -13.26 1.42 -3.08
CA GLY A 155 -12.66 0.11 -2.79
C GLY A 155 -11.80 -0.48 -3.93
N GLU A 156 -11.92 0.06 -5.15
CA GLU A 156 -11.10 -0.33 -6.30
C GLU A 156 -9.79 0.49 -6.43
N THR A 157 -9.63 1.53 -5.63
CA THR A 157 -8.46 2.44 -5.66
C THR A 157 -7.78 2.58 -4.31
N THR A 158 -8.45 2.28 -3.21
CA THR A 158 -7.87 2.23 -1.87
C THR A 158 -8.36 1.02 -1.07
N ALA A 159 -7.52 0.52 -0.18
CA ALA A 159 -7.79 -0.61 0.69
C ALA A 159 -7.08 -0.42 2.04
N GLN A 160 -7.38 -1.28 3.00
CA GLN A 160 -6.74 -1.34 4.31
C GLN A 160 -6.57 -2.79 4.76
N VAL A 161 -5.66 -3.00 5.71
CA VAL A 161 -5.44 -4.23 6.48
C VAL A 161 -5.38 -3.90 7.96
#